data_AF-A0A376Y891-F1
#
_entry.id   AF-A0A376Y891-F1
#
_cell.length_a   1.000
_cell.length_b   1.000
_cell.length_c   1.000
_cell.angle_alpha   90.00
_cell.angle_beta   90.00
_cell.angle_gamma   90.00
#
_symmetry.space_group_name_H-M   'P 1'
#
loop_
_entity.id
_entity.type
_entity.pdbx_description
1 polymer ?
#
loop_
_entity_poly.entity_id
_entity_poly.type
_entity_poly.pdbx_seq_one_letter_code
_entity_poly.pdbx_strand_id
1 'polypeptide(L)' 'MLMRVAPSHLRFGHFEHFYYRREPEKVRQLADFAISSLLVTSCR' A
#
# COMPACT_ATOMS: atom_id res chain seq x y z
N MET A 1 -14.48 4.46 21.50
CA MET A 1 -14.02 3.41 20.55
C MET A 1 -14.40 3.86 19.16
N LEU A 2 -13.43 4.05 18.25
CA LEU A 2 -13.67 4.59 16.90
C LEU A 2 -13.34 3.51 15.85
N MET A 3 -14.36 3.08 15.10
CA MET A 3 -14.20 2.19 13.97
C MET A 3 -13.86 3.02 12.72
N ARG A 4 -12.69 2.76 12.13
CA ARG A 4 -12.26 3.42 10.88
C ARG A 4 -12.37 2.45 9.72
N VAL A 5 -13.37 2.66 8.88
CA VAL A 5 -13.57 1.90 7.64
C VAL A 5 -12.86 2.65 6.52
N ALA A 6 -11.85 2.01 5.91
CA ALA A 6 -11.16 2.52 4.72
C ALA A 6 -10.90 1.33 3.78
N PRO A 7 -10.97 1.53 2.45
CA PRO A 7 -10.76 0.47 1.47
C PRO A 7 -9.33 -0.08 1.49
N SER A 8 -8.36 0.75 1.89
CA SER A 8 -7.01 0.28 2.20
C SER A 8 -6.41 1.14 3.33
N HIS A 9 -5.59 0.51 4.16
CA HIS A 9 -4.89 1.15 5.28
C HIS A 9 -3.40 1.35 5.00
N LEU A 10 -3.05 1.37 3.72
CA LEU A 10 -1.66 1.42 3.25
C LEU A 10 -1.07 2.82 3.56
N ARG A 11 0.13 2.85 4.15
CA ARG A 11 0.80 4.10 4.58
C ARG A 11 2.24 4.13 4.09
N PHE A 12 2.81 5.33 3.97
CA PHE A 12 4.21 5.54 3.59
C PHE A 12 5.21 4.78 4.47
N GLY A 13 4.97 4.67 5.77
CA GLY A 13 5.83 3.90 6.69
C GLY A 13 5.94 2.41 6.37
N HIS A 14 4.95 1.84 5.64
CA HIS A 14 5.02 0.45 5.19
C HIS A 14 6.09 0.27 4.10
N PHE A 15 6.36 1.30 3.30
CA PHE A 15 7.42 1.29 2.30
C PHE A 15 8.79 1.55 2.92
N GLU A 16 8.88 2.43 3.93
CA GLU A 16 10.13 2.73 4.65
C GLU A 16 10.70 1.49 5.35
N HIS A 17 9.86 0.64 5.95
CA HIS A 17 10.30 -0.61 6.58
C HIS A 17 11.02 -1.56 5.61
N PHE A 18 10.51 -1.69 4.39
CA PHE A 18 11.14 -2.53 3.36
C PHE A 18 12.34 -1.84 2.69
N TYR A 19 12.35 -0.51 2.64
CA TYR A 19 13.48 0.27 2.15
C TYR A 19 14.72 0.09 3.05
N TYR A 20 14.55 0.15 4.38
CA TYR A 20 15.67 -0.09 5.31
C TYR A 20 16.21 -1.52 5.26
N ARG A 21 15.38 -2.50 4.87
CA ARG A 21 15.81 -3.89 4.67
C ARG A 21 16.48 -4.13 3.31
N ARG A 22 16.61 -3.10 2.46
CA ARG A 22 17.15 -3.19 1.09
C ARG A 22 16.43 -4.24 0.25
N GLU A 23 15.13 -4.43 0.44
CA GLU A 23 14.28 -5.36 -0.32
C GLU A 23 13.38 -4.59 -1.30
N PRO A 24 13.92 -4.05 -2.42
CA PRO A 24 13.16 -3.22 -3.37
C PRO A 24 12.06 -4.00 -4.10
N GLU A 25 12.20 -5.33 -4.23
CA GLU A 25 11.18 -6.17 -4.88
C GLU A 25 9.86 -6.19 -4.10
N LYS A 26 9.93 -6.24 -2.77
CA LYS A 26 8.73 -6.21 -1.91
C LYS A 26 8.09 -4.82 -1.88
N VAL A 27 8.89 -3.76 -1.95
CA VAL A 27 8.39 -2.38 -2.12
C VAL A 27 7.57 -2.27 -3.41
N ARG A 28 8.09 -2.86 -4.50
CA ARG A 28 7.42 -2.87 -5.80
C ARG A 28 6.12 -3.68 -5.79
N GLN A 29 6.12 -4.88 -5.20
CA GLN A 29 4.89 -5.66 -5.02
C GLN A 29 3.83 -4.91 -4.19
N LEU A 30 4.25 -4.20 -3.13
CA LEU A 30 3.32 -3.39 -2.33
C LEU A 30 2.73 -2.22 -3.13
N ALA A 31 3.56 -1.59 -3.97
CA ALA A 31 3.13 -0.52 -4.86
C ALA A 31 2.16 -1.05 -5.94
N ASP A 32 2.48 -2.19 -6.55
CA ASP A 32 1.62 -2.85 -7.54
C ASP A 32 0.26 -3.24 -6.93
N PHE A 33 0.24 -3.73 -5.69
CA PHE A 33 -0.99 -4.00 -4.95
C PHE A 33 -1.79 -2.71 -4.63
N ALA A 34 -1.11 -1.63 -4.27
CA ALA A 34 -1.74 -0.33 -4.02
C ALA A 34 -2.37 0.24 -5.31
N ILE A 35 -1.66 0.15 -6.44
CA ILE A 35 -2.14 0.57 -7.76
C ILE A 35 -3.35 -0.29 -8.16
N SER A 36 -3.26 -1.61 -8.04
CA SER A 36 -4.36 -2.52 -8.38
C SER A 36 -5.61 -2.29 -7.51
N SER A 37 -5.44 -2.08 -6.21
CA SER A 37 -6.55 -1.91 -5.27
C SER A 37 -7.21 -0.52 -5.31
N LEU A 38 -6.46 0.55 -5.61
CA LEU A 38 -7.01 1.91 -5.65
C LEU A 38 -7.39 2.39 -7.05
N LEU A 39 -6.52 2.19 -8.06
CA LEU A 39 -6.69 2.84 -9.36
C LEU A 39 -7.68 2.11 -10.28
N VAL A 40 -7.83 0.79 -10.15
CA VAL A 40 -8.82 0.02 -10.93
C VAL A 40 -10.25 0.30 -10.44
N THR A 41 -10.41 0.51 -9.13
CA THR A 41 -11.70 0.71 -8.48
C THR A 41 -12.22 2.15 -8.61
N SER A 42 -11.32 3.13 -8.82
CA SER A 42 -11.65 4.55 -9.01
C SER A 42 -12.04 4.90 -10.46
N CYS A 43 -11.85 4.01 -11.43
CA CYS A 43 -12.24 4.21 -12.82
C CYS A 43 -13.64 3.64 -13.13
N ARG A 44 -14.51 3.56 -12.12
CA ARG A 44 -15.94 3.25 -12.25
C ARG A 44 -16.76 4.29 -11.48
#